data_AF-A0A6C8GIT2-F1
#
_entry.id   AF-A0A6C8GIT2-F1
#
_cell.length_a   1.000
_cell.length_b   1.000
_cell.length_c   1.000
_cell.angle_alpha   90.00
_cell.angle_beta   90.00
_cell.angle_gamma   90.00
#
_symmetry.space_group_name_H-M   'P 1'
#
loop_
_entity.id
_entity.type
_entity.pdbx_description
1 polymer ?
#
loop_
_entity_poly.entity_id
_entity_poly.type
_entity_poly.pdbx_seq_one_letter_code
_entity_poly.pdbx_strand_id
1 'polypeptide(L)'
;MEKYLRSGTMFVVLAFILWGLTPLYYQYLSGGNLAQILIYRVFWSIPLLLAVRLLFRQRTRFHDAWKDKKSFFFCMIAGLLMIVSWSSFIYALTHHLVLDASLGYFINPLFVIALGCIFLKEKLSLFQAIAVFSGVCGLTFQIIMLRHFPALALTMGLSFALYGLARKFIHYDVMTSITIETLWALPVSLLIFLFSDTGPLISANTPFFLYVMTAPVTIIPLVLFAIALNHTSLIVTGLAQYIEPSLQFLLAIMIFGEHINYAELLCFCAVWFGLFLCISENLYSHYLRARLKPVFGRVQRFFR
;
A
#
# COMPACT_ATOMS: atom_id res chain seq x y z
N MET A 1 -22.92 11.52 -11.01
CA MET A 1 -22.75 10.72 -9.78
C MET A 1 -21.85 9.50 -10.01
N GLU A 2 -21.62 9.06 -11.25
CA GLU A 2 -20.85 7.84 -11.57
C GLU A 2 -19.35 8.02 -11.85
N LYS A 3 -18.84 9.26 -11.96
CA LYS A 3 -17.47 9.49 -12.49
C LYS A 3 -16.35 9.56 -11.43
N TYR A 4 -16.67 9.88 -10.17
CA TYR A 4 -15.67 10.09 -9.11
C TYR A 4 -15.60 8.96 -8.05
N LEU A 5 -16.65 8.13 -7.94
CA LEU A 5 -16.71 7.00 -6.99
C LEU A 5 -16.36 5.63 -7.62
N ARG A 6 -16.21 5.52 -8.96
CA ARG A 6 -16.15 4.21 -9.66
C ARG A 6 -14.78 3.76 -10.17
N SER A 7 -13.70 4.51 -9.96
CA SER A 7 -12.36 4.08 -10.41
C SER A 7 -11.35 4.09 -9.27
N GLY A 8 -10.96 5.26 -8.74
CA GLY A 8 -9.86 5.35 -7.77
C GLY A 8 -10.07 4.56 -6.48
N THR A 9 -11.20 4.75 -5.79
CA THR A 9 -11.49 4.03 -4.54
C THR A 9 -11.64 2.52 -4.73
N MET A 10 -12.23 2.08 -5.85
CA MET A 10 -12.33 0.65 -6.15
C MET A 10 -10.94 0.04 -6.37
N PHE A 11 -10.08 0.72 -7.14
CA PHE A 11 -8.70 0.27 -7.36
C PHE A 11 -7.88 0.26 -6.07
N VAL A 12 -8.06 1.23 -5.18
CA VAL A 12 -7.35 1.26 -3.90
C VAL A 12 -7.77 0.10 -3.00
N VAL A 13 -9.07 -0.17 -2.91
CA VAL A 13 -9.61 -1.30 -2.13
C VAL A 13 -9.11 -2.62 -2.72
N LEU A 14 -9.16 -2.80 -4.04
CA LEU A 14 -8.68 -4.01 -4.69
C LEU A 14 -7.17 -4.21 -4.47
N ALA A 15 -6.38 -3.14 -4.54
CA ALA A 15 -4.95 -3.20 -4.25
C ALA A 15 -4.70 -3.72 -2.83
N PHE A 16 -5.37 -3.17 -1.82
CA PHE A 16 -5.20 -3.59 -0.42
C PHE A 16 -5.77 -4.97 -0.13
N ILE A 17 -6.82 -5.41 -0.84
CA ILE A 17 -7.28 -6.81 -0.78
C ILE A 17 -6.18 -7.74 -1.28
N LEU A 18 -5.63 -7.48 -2.46
CA LEU A 18 -4.59 -8.33 -3.04
C LEU A 18 -3.33 -8.35 -2.17
N TRP A 19 -2.90 -7.20 -1.61
CA TRP A 19 -1.80 -7.15 -0.65
C TRP A 19 -2.13 -7.88 0.66
N GLY A 20 -3.34 -7.74 1.19
CA GLY A 20 -3.79 -8.46 2.38
C GLY A 20 -3.81 -9.98 2.21
N LEU A 21 -3.95 -10.48 0.99
CA LEU A 21 -3.89 -11.91 0.66
C LEU A 21 -2.47 -12.43 0.42
N THR A 22 -1.45 -11.57 0.39
CA THR A 22 -0.05 -11.99 0.10
C THR A 22 0.52 -13.03 1.06
N PRO A 23 0.16 -13.11 2.36
CA PRO A 23 0.66 -14.18 3.23
C PRO A 23 0.36 -15.59 2.70
N LEU A 24 -0.78 -15.79 2.00
CA LEU A 24 -1.13 -17.07 1.38
C LEU A 24 -0.13 -17.51 0.31
N TYR A 25 0.56 -16.56 -0.30
CA TYR A 25 1.61 -16.81 -1.27
C TYR A 25 2.98 -16.96 -0.60
N TYR A 26 3.34 -16.03 0.29
CA TYR A 26 4.68 -15.99 0.90
C TYR A 26 4.97 -17.16 1.85
N GLN A 27 3.95 -17.83 2.40
CA GLN A 27 4.15 -19.07 3.17
C GLN A 27 4.92 -20.15 2.38
N TYR A 28 4.77 -20.20 1.05
CA TYR A 28 5.47 -21.16 0.17
C TYR A 28 6.89 -20.74 -0.19
N LEU A 29 7.28 -19.50 0.16
CA LEU A 29 8.63 -18.94 -0.04
C LEU A 29 9.46 -18.95 1.26
N SER A 30 8.92 -19.50 2.36
CA SER A 30 9.47 -19.45 3.72
C SER A 30 10.89 -20.03 3.90
N GLY A 31 11.41 -20.79 2.93
CA GLY A 31 12.80 -21.27 2.91
C GLY A 31 13.79 -20.41 2.11
N GLY A 32 13.34 -19.30 1.51
CA GLY A 32 14.18 -18.45 0.65
C GLY A 32 14.94 -17.38 1.43
N ASN A 33 16.20 -17.12 1.05
CA ASN A 33 16.97 -16.01 1.61
C ASN A 33 16.32 -14.66 1.22
N LEU A 34 16.31 -13.70 2.17
CA LEU A 34 15.75 -12.36 1.98
C LEU A 34 16.20 -11.69 0.68
N ALA A 35 17.50 -11.70 0.44
CA ALA A 35 18.06 -10.98 -0.69
C ALA A 35 17.75 -11.68 -2.02
N GLN A 36 17.58 -13.01 -2.01
CA GLN A 36 17.09 -13.77 -3.17
C GLN A 36 15.65 -13.38 -3.52
N ILE A 37 14.75 -13.40 -2.53
CA ILE A 37 13.34 -13.03 -2.76
C ILE A 37 13.25 -11.61 -3.33
N LEU A 38 14.03 -10.67 -2.78
CA LEU A 38 14.05 -9.28 -3.23
C LEU A 38 14.57 -9.13 -4.66
N ILE A 39 15.73 -9.71 -5.00
CA ILE A 39 16.31 -9.56 -6.34
C ILE A 39 15.44 -10.23 -7.41
N TYR A 40 14.92 -11.44 -7.15
CA TYR A 40 14.05 -12.11 -8.11
C TYR A 40 12.74 -11.35 -8.31
N ARG A 41 12.15 -10.79 -7.25
CA ARG A 41 10.96 -9.93 -7.34
C ARG A 41 11.22 -8.73 -8.25
N VAL A 42 12.31 -8.00 -8.05
CA VAL A 42 12.63 -6.79 -8.83
C VAL A 42 13.00 -7.15 -10.26
N PHE A 43 13.88 -8.13 -10.44
CA PHE A 43 14.35 -8.57 -11.75
C PHE A 43 13.20 -9.05 -12.64
N TRP A 44 12.32 -9.92 -12.14
CA TRP A 44 11.18 -10.45 -12.91
C TRP A 44 10.03 -9.44 -13.07
N SER A 45 9.99 -8.38 -12.26
CA SER A 45 9.04 -7.28 -12.45
C SER A 45 9.33 -6.48 -13.72
N ILE A 46 10.60 -6.35 -14.13
CA ILE A 46 10.99 -5.59 -15.33
C ILE A 46 10.40 -6.19 -16.62
N PRO A 47 10.64 -7.48 -16.99
CA PRO A 47 10.07 -8.04 -18.20
C PRO A 47 8.54 -8.07 -18.14
N LEU A 48 7.94 -8.29 -16.96
CA LEU A 48 6.50 -8.22 -16.77
C LEU A 48 5.95 -6.82 -17.10
N LEU A 49 6.54 -5.77 -16.52
CA LEU A 49 6.15 -4.39 -16.76
C LEU A 49 6.36 -3.97 -18.22
N LEU A 50 7.47 -4.39 -18.83
CA LEU A 50 7.73 -4.14 -20.24
C LEU A 50 6.70 -4.84 -21.13
N ALA A 51 6.37 -6.10 -20.87
CA ALA A 51 5.36 -6.86 -21.60
C ALA A 51 3.97 -6.21 -21.46
N VAL A 52 3.56 -5.86 -20.23
CA VAL A 52 2.29 -5.17 -19.97
C VAL A 52 2.26 -3.81 -20.66
N ARG A 53 3.37 -3.07 -20.67
CA ARG A 53 3.50 -1.78 -21.37
C ARG A 53 3.37 -1.90 -22.90
N LEU A 54 3.59 -3.06 -23.50
CA LEU A 54 3.32 -3.29 -24.92
C LEU A 54 1.81 -3.35 -25.22
N LEU A 55 0.98 -3.72 -24.23
CA LEU A 55 -0.46 -3.84 -24.39
C LEU A 55 -1.18 -2.47 -24.37
N PHE A 56 -0.54 -1.42 -23.84
CA PHE A 56 -1.12 -0.07 -23.75
C PHE A 56 -0.65 0.86 -24.88
N ARG A 57 -1.60 1.46 -25.61
CA ARG A 57 -1.32 2.36 -26.76
C ARG A 57 -0.83 3.75 -26.37
N GLN A 58 -1.26 4.29 -25.24
CA GLN A 58 -0.84 5.62 -24.76
C GLN A 58 0.22 5.44 -23.66
N ARG A 59 1.46 5.79 -23.99
CA ARG A 59 2.59 5.66 -23.06
C ARG A 59 3.55 6.82 -23.26
N THR A 60 4.03 7.39 -22.17
CA THR A 60 5.16 8.31 -22.20
C THR A 60 6.35 7.55 -22.77
N ARG A 61 6.96 8.10 -23.84
CA ARG A 61 8.16 7.50 -24.42
C ARG A 61 9.29 7.67 -23.41
N PHE A 62 10.13 6.64 -23.26
CA PHE A 62 11.23 6.70 -22.29
C PHE A 62 12.17 7.87 -22.56
N HIS A 63 12.37 8.23 -23.82
CA HIS A 63 13.16 9.39 -24.19
C HIS A 63 12.55 10.72 -23.69
N ASP A 64 11.22 10.84 -23.71
CA ASP A 64 10.53 12.05 -23.23
C ASP A 64 10.48 12.11 -21.70
N ALA A 65 10.61 10.97 -21.00
CA ALA A 65 10.68 10.91 -19.54
C ALA A 65 11.93 11.57 -18.95
N TRP A 66 12.94 11.92 -19.74
CA TRP A 66 14.11 12.68 -19.26
C TRP A 66 13.89 14.19 -19.30
N LYS A 67 12.82 14.65 -19.97
CA LYS A 67 12.50 16.08 -20.09
C LYS A 67 11.88 16.62 -18.81
N ASP A 68 11.05 15.84 -18.12
CA ASP A 68 10.52 16.18 -16.79
C ASP A 68 11.43 15.62 -15.68
N LYS A 69 12.51 16.37 -15.41
CA LYS A 69 13.50 16.01 -14.40
C LYS A 69 12.89 15.83 -13.00
N LYS A 70 11.81 16.56 -12.69
CA LYS A 70 11.16 16.49 -11.38
C LYS A 70 10.45 15.15 -11.21
N SER A 71 9.59 14.77 -12.16
CA SER A 71 8.90 13.48 -12.12
C SER A 71 9.89 12.30 -12.16
N PHE A 72 10.97 12.43 -12.94
CA PHE A 72 12.03 11.42 -12.98
C PHE A 72 12.71 11.23 -11.61
N PHE A 73 13.10 12.34 -10.95
CA PHE A 73 13.69 12.29 -9.61
C PHE A 73 12.75 11.69 -8.57
N PHE A 74 11.45 12.05 -8.61
CA PHE A 74 10.46 11.42 -7.73
C PHE A 74 10.26 9.92 -8.02
N CYS A 75 10.39 9.46 -9.27
CA CYS A 75 10.41 8.02 -9.59
C CYS A 75 11.60 7.32 -8.93
N MET A 76 12.79 7.94 -8.97
CA MET A 76 13.99 7.38 -8.33
C MET A 76 13.81 7.28 -6.81
N ILE A 77 13.36 8.36 -6.16
CA ILE A 77 13.05 8.37 -4.73
C ILE A 77 12.00 7.30 -4.39
N ALA A 78 10.92 7.24 -5.18
CA ALA A 78 9.86 6.27 -4.97
C ALA A 78 10.38 4.82 -5.07
N GLY A 79 11.21 4.50 -6.06
CA GLY A 79 11.85 3.19 -6.17
C GLY A 79 12.72 2.84 -4.96
N LEU A 80 13.51 3.79 -4.45
CA LEU A 80 14.33 3.60 -3.26
C LEU A 80 13.50 3.38 -1.99
N LEU A 81 12.47 4.21 -1.77
CA LEU A 81 11.56 4.08 -0.63
C LEU A 81 10.84 2.72 -0.64
N MET A 82 10.45 2.26 -1.83
CA MET A 82 9.82 0.94 -1.97
C MET A 82 10.79 -0.19 -1.65
N ILE A 83 12.06 -0.10 -2.06
CA ILE A 83 13.09 -1.07 -1.68
C ILE A 83 13.30 -1.11 -0.17
N VAL A 84 13.35 0.05 0.50
CA VAL A 84 13.45 0.10 1.97
C VAL A 84 12.25 -0.58 2.61
N SER A 85 11.03 -0.25 2.17
CA SER A 85 9.79 -0.83 2.69
C SER A 85 9.76 -2.36 2.51
N TRP A 86 10.03 -2.85 1.31
CA TRP A 86 10.05 -4.28 1.01
C TRP A 86 11.16 -5.01 1.77
N SER A 87 12.34 -4.42 1.88
CA SER A 87 13.45 -5.03 2.63
C SER A 87 13.11 -5.12 4.11
N SER A 88 12.52 -4.09 4.71
CA SER A 88 12.05 -4.14 6.10
C SER A 88 10.99 -5.22 6.31
N PHE A 89 10.02 -5.34 5.40
CA PHE A 89 9.00 -6.39 5.47
C PHE A 89 9.58 -7.79 5.35
N ILE A 90 10.41 -8.05 4.34
CA ILE A 90 11.02 -9.37 4.14
C ILE A 90 11.93 -9.68 5.34
N TYR A 91 12.67 -8.70 5.86
CA TYR A 91 13.55 -8.87 7.02
C TYR A 91 12.76 -9.28 8.25
N ALA A 92 11.62 -8.63 8.48
CA ALA A 92 10.72 -8.98 9.57
C ALA A 92 10.25 -10.44 9.48
N LEU A 93 9.86 -10.88 8.28
CA LEU A 93 9.42 -12.26 8.05
C LEU A 93 10.56 -13.28 8.23
N THR A 94 11.75 -13.02 7.69
CA THR A 94 12.85 -14.00 7.72
C THR A 94 13.54 -14.10 9.08
N HIS A 95 13.35 -13.12 9.97
CA HIS A 95 13.94 -13.10 11.32
C HIS A 95 12.90 -13.33 12.43
N HIS A 96 11.72 -13.85 12.09
CA HIS A 96 10.63 -14.11 13.05
C HIS A 96 10.14 -12.87 13.81
N LEU A 97 10.34 -11.66 13.25
CA LEU A 97 9.83 -10.39 13.77
C LEU A 97 8.45 -10.08 13.18
N VAL A 98 7.56 -11.07 13.14
CA VAL A 98 6.23 -10.97 12.52
C VAL A 98 5.40 -9.87 13.20
N LEU A 99 5.58 -9.68 14.51
CA LEU A 99 4.94 -8.60 15.27
C LEU A 99 5.35 -7.21 14.77
N ASP A 100 6.62 -7.00 14.40
CA ASP A 100 7.08 -5.72 13.83
C ASP A 100 6.48 -5.48 12.43
N ALA A 101 6.34 -6.54 11.61
CA ALA A 101 5.66 -6.44 10.32
C ALA A 101 4.19 -6.04 10.49
N SER A 102 3.45 -6.75 11.35
CA SER A 102 2.06 -6.47 11.70
C SER A 102 1.89 -5.02 12.17
N LEU A 103 2.70 -4.59 13.15
CA LEU A 103 2.67 -3.23 13.67
C LEU A 103 2.94 -2.19 12.58
N GLY A 104 3.88 -2.43 11.67
CA GLY A 104 4.18 -1.50 10.59
C GLY A 104 2.99 -1.32 9.63
N TYR A 105 2.20 -2.37 9.39
CA TYR A 105 0.96 -2.27 8.61
C TYR A 105 -0.14 -1.48 9.32
N PHE A 106 -0.20 -1.49 10.66
CA PHE A 106 -1.10 -0.62 11.43
C PHE A 106 -0.62 0.83 11.48
N ILE A 107 0.69 1.07 11.50
CA ILE A 107 1.31 2.41 11.52
C ILE A 107 1.15 3.12 10.17
N ASN A 108 1.39 2.41 9.06
CA ASN A 108 1.44 2.96 7.71
C ASN A 108 0.23 3.85 7.34
N PRO A 109 -1.04 3.41 7.53
CA PRO A 109 -2.23 4.24 7.34
C PRO A 109 -2.15 5.63 7.97
N LEU A 110 -1.66 5.72 9.20
CA LEU A 110 -1.57 6.97 9.95
C LEU A 110 -0.51 7.89 9.38
N PHE A 111 0.64 7.35 8.96
CA PHE A 111 1.65 8.15 8.26
C PHE A 111 1.15 8.64 6.91
N VAL A 112 0.47 7.81 6.12
CA VAL A 112 -0.11 8.21 4.84
C VAL A 112 -1.09 9.37 5.03
N ILE A 113 -1.99 9.26 6.01
CA ILE A 113 -2.95 10.31 6.35
C ILE A 113 -2.22 11.59 6.80
N ALA A 114 -1.25 11.47 7.70
CA ALA A 114 -0.48 12.61 8.21
C ALA A 114 0.26 13.35 7.08
N LEU A 115 0.90 12.62 6.17
CA LEU A 115 1.59 13.20 5.01
C LEU A 115 0.60 13.89 4.06
N GLY A 116 -0.61 13.34 3.86
CA GLY A 116 -1.69 13.99 3.12
C GLY A 116 -2.09 15.33 3.74
N CYS A 117 -2.28 15.37 5.05
CA CYS A 117 -2.63 16.60 5.77
C CYS A 117 -1.51 17.65 5.72
N ILE A 118 -0.25 17.24 5.91
CA ILE A 118 0.89 18.17 6.03
C ILE A 118 1.33 18.69 4.65
N PHE A 119 1.57 17.80 3.69
CA PHE A 119 2.19 18.16 2.42
C PHE A 119 1.19 18.50 1.32
N LEU A 120 0.03 17.82 1.31
CA LEU A 120 -1.01 18.05 0.31
C LEU A 120 -2.14 18.94 0.84
N LYS A 121 -2.07 19.34 2.13
CA LYS A 121 -3.06 20.20 2.80
C LYS A 121 -4.48 19.61 2.74
N GLU A 122 -4.57 18.28 2.72
CA GLU A 122 -5.85 17.59 2.77
C GLU A 122 -6.51 17.83 4.14
N LYS A 123 -7.83 18.03 4.14
CA LYS A 123 -8.60 18.29 5.36
C LYS A 123 -9.36 17.04 5.76
N LEU A 124 -9.20 16.62 7.02
CA LEU A 124 -9.99 15.55 7.62
C LEU A 124 -11.42 16.04 7.89
N SER A 125 -12.43 15.23 7.60
CA SER A 125 -13.76 15.42 8.20
C SER A 125 -13.69 15.13 9.70
N LEU A 126 -14.69 15.58 10.45
CA LEU A 126 -14.78 15.30 11.89
C LEU A 126 -14.70 13.79 12.18
N PHE A 127 -15.41 12.96 11.40
CA PHE A 127 -15.42 11.51 11.59
C PHE A 127 -14.11 10.86 11.17
N GLN A 128 -13.45 11.36 10.13
CA GLN A 128 -12.09 10.93 9.77
C GLN A 128 -11.08 11.27 10.86
N ALA A 129 -11.19 12.45 11.49
CA ALA A 129 -10.36 12.82 12.62
C ALA A 129 -10.59 11.91 13.84
N ILE A 130 -11.85 11.57 14.14
CA ILE A 130 -12.19 10.59 15.18
C ILE A 130 -11.58 9.23 14.86
N ALA A 131 -11.65 8.79 13.60
CA ALA A 131 -11.07 7.51 13.18
C ALA A 131 -9.55 7.47 13.33
N VAL A 132 -8.88 8.53 12.89
CA VAL A 132 -7.42 8.70 13.05
C VAL A 132 -7.06 8.72 14.53
N PHE A 133 -7.78 9.49 15.35
CA PHE A 133 -7.53 9.56 16.79
C PHE A 133 -7.69 8.19 17.47
N SER A 134 -8.76 7.46 17.15
CA SER A 134 -8.99 6.12 17.67
C SER A 134 -7.88 5.14 17.26
N GLY A 135 -7.45 5.19 15.99
CA GLY A 135 -6.31 4.41 15.49
C GLY A 135 -5.00 4.75 16.19
N VAL A 136 -4.71 6.04 16.42
CA VAL A 136 -3.53 6.48 17.18
C VAL A 136 -3.56 5.95 18.61
N CYS A 137 -4.71 6.01 19.29
CA CYS A 137 -4.84 5.47 20.64
C CYS A 137 -4.62 3.95 20.67
N GLY A 138 -5.25 3.21 19.78
CA GLY A 138 -5.09 1.75 19.67
C GLY A 138 -3.66 1.34 19.37
N LEU A 139 -3.01 2.03 18.43
CA LEU A 139 -1.60 1.80 18.09
C LEU A 139 -0.67 2.16 19.25
N THR A 140 -0.91 3.28 19.94
CA THR A 140 -0.11 3.67 21.10
C THR A 140 -0.17 2.60 22.19
N PHE A 141 -1.36 2.07 22.46
CA PHE A 141 -1.54 0.95 23.38
C PHE A 141 -0.72 -0.28 22.94
N GLN A 142 -0.79 -0.65 21.66
CA GLN A 142 -0.04 -1.78 21.12
C GLN A 142 1.48 -1.58 21.26
N ILE A 143 2.01 -0.39 20.94
CA ILE A 143 3.44 -0.07 21.10
C ILE A 143 3.88 -0.18 22.57
N ILE A 144 3.06 0.29 23.51
CA ILE A 144 3.37 0.15 24.96
C ILE A 144 3.42 -1.34 25.34
N MET A 145 2.52 -2.16 24.80
CA MET A 145 2.49 -3.60 25.04
C MET A 145 3.68 -4.35 24.41
N LEU A 146 4.26 -3.84 23.31
CA LEU A 146 5.47 -4.43 22.71
C LEU A 146 6.70 -4.37 23.63
N ARG A 147 6.76 -3.43 24.59
CA ARG A 147 7.89 -3.24 25.54
C ARG A 147 9.26 -2.96 24.91
N HIS A 148 9.35 -2.77 23.60
CA HIS A 148 10.56 -2.33 22.89
C HIS A 148 10.23 -1.29 21.83
N PHE A 149 11.26 -0.56 21.38
CA PHE A 149 11.10 0.44 20.34
C PHE A 149 10.94 -0.23 18.96
N PRO A 150 9.84 0.02 18.21
CA PRO A 150 9.53 -0.70 16.98
C PRO A 150 10.16 -0.02 15.75
N ALA A 151 11.50 0.03 15.71
CA ALA A 151 12.25 0.73 14.66
C ALA A 151 11.95 0.18 13.25
N LEU A 152 11.82 -1.14 13.13
CA LEU A 152 11.59 -1.81 11.85
C LEU A 152 10.19 -1.47 11.30
N ALA A 153 9.17 -1.55 12.16
CA ALA A 153 7.80 -1.20 11.82
C ALA A 153 7.66 0.28 11.40
N LEU A 154 8.31 1.20 12.13
CA LEU A 154 8.33 2.62 11.80
C LEU A 154 9.01 2.87 10.45
N THR A 155 10.13 2.21 10.19
CA THR A 155 10.86 2.32 8.93
C THR A 155 10.02 1.80 7.75
N MET A 156 9.40 0.63 7.92
CA MET A 156 8.53 0.02 6.92
C MET A 156 7.34 0.92 6.59
N GLY A 157 6.62 1.38 7.62
CA GLY A 157 5.44 2.22 7.46
C GLY A 157 5.77 3.60 6.89
N LEU A 158 6.81 4.26 7.40
CA LEU A 158 7.18 5.60 6.94
C LEU A 158 7.68 5.58 5.48
N SER A 159 8.49 4.59 5.11
CA SER A 159 9.00 4.47 3.74
C SER A 159 7.86 4.23 2.73
N PHE A 160 6.88 3.37 3.05
CA PHE A 160 5.70 3.18 2.20
C PHE A 160 4.83 4.45 2.13
N ALA A 161 4.65 5.16 3.25
CA ALA A 161 3.88 6.38 3.27
C ALA A 161 4.53 7.49 2.43
N LEU A 162 5.85 7.66 2.55
CA LEU A 162 6.63 8.58 1.73
C LEU A 162 6.61 8.16 0.25
N TYR A 163 6.57 6.86 -0.06
CA TYR A 163 6.38 6.39 -1.43
C TYR A 163 5.06 6.89 -2.02
N GLY A 164 3.96 6.72 -1.28
CA GLY A 164 2.64 7.22 -1.67
C GLY A 164 2.63 8.73 -1.90
N LEU A 165 3.33 9.49 -1.04
CA LEU A 165 3.50 10.93 -1.20
C LEU A 165 4.37 11.28 -2.42
N ALA A 166 5.50 10.63 -2.63
CA ALA A 166 6.40 10.88 -3.76
C ALA A 166 5.66 10.69 -5.09
N ARG A 167 4.80 9.66 -5.18
CA ARG A 167 3.97 9.41 -6.35
C ARG A 167 3.02 10.54 -6.70
N LYS A 168 2.55 11.32 -5.73
CA LYS A 168 1.68 12.48 -5.98
C LYS A 168 2.36 13.59 -6.77
N PHE A 169 3.68 13.55 -6.90
CA PHE A 169 4.47 14.52 -7.66
C PHE A 169 4.98 13.96 -9.01
N ILE A 170 4.59 12.74 -9.37
CA ILE A 170 4.97 12.09 -10.64
C ILE A 170 3.86 12.31 -11.68
N HIS A 171 4.21 12.92 -12.81
CA HIS A 171 3.25 13.26 -13.89
C HIS A 171 3.28 12.30 -15.08
N TYR A 172 3.91 11.12 -14.92
CA TYR A 172 3.94 10.08 -15.95
C TYR A 172 2.70 9.19 -15.88
N ASP A 173 2.43 8.48 -17.00
CA ASP A 173 1.51 7.36 -16.95
C ASP A 173 2.03 6.29 -15.98
N VAL A 174 1.09 5.55 -15.37
CA VAL A 174 1.38 4.57 -14.31
C VAL A 174 2.39 3.52 -14.75
N MET A 175 2.30 3.03 -16.00
CA MET A 175 3.20 2.00 -16.50
C MET A 175 4.61 2.53 -16.65
N THR A 176 4.78 3.75 -17.17
CA THR A 176 6.08 4.40 -17.29
C THR A 176 6.68 4.69 -15.92
N SER A 177 5.92 5.22 -14.96
CA SER A 177 6.44 5.52 -13.62
C SER A 177 6.95 4.26 -12.91
N ILE A 178 6.12 3.21 -12.84
CA ILE A 178 6.47 1.97 -12.14
C ILE A 178 7.65 1.29 -12.82
N THR A 179 7.75 1.37 -14.15
CA THR A 179 8.91 0.82 -14.86
C THR A 179 10.20 1.56 -14.49
N ILE A 180 10.18 2.90 -14.42
CA ILE A 180 11.35 3.68 -13.99
C ILE A 180 11.69 3.40 -12.52
N GLU A 181 10.68 3.38 -11.64
CA GLU A 181 10.83 3.01 -10.23
C GLU A 181 11.52 1.65 -10.08
N THR A 182 11.08 0.65 -10.85
CA THR A 182 11.62 -0.73 -10.79
C THR A 182 13.03 -0.83 -11.40
N LEU A 183 13.28 -0.15 -12.52
CA LEU A 183 14.62 -0.08 -13.11
C LEU A 183 15.63 0.56 -12.15
N TRP A 184 15.20 1.57 -11.38
CA TRP A 184 16.03 2.20 -10.38
C TRP A 184 16.20 1.36 -9.10
N ALA A 185 15.18 0.57 -8.76
CA ALA A 185 15.24 -0.39 -7.67
C ALA A 185 16.22 -1.55 -7.94
N LEU A 186 16.40 -1.93 -9.21
CA LEU A 186 17.27 -3.05 -9.62
C LEU A 186 18.71 -2.95 -9.09
N PRO A 187 19.50 -1.88 -9.35
CA PRO A 187 20.88 -1.81 -8.86
C PRO A 187 20.96 -1.91 -7.33
N VAL A 188 20.00 -1.34 -6.60
CA VAL A 188 20.00 -1.42 -5.13
C VAL A 188 19.69 -2.84 -4.66
N SER A 189 18.69 -3.49 -5.25
CA SER A 189 18.39 -4.90 -4.94
C SER A 189 19.57 -5.83 -5.28
N LEU A 190 20.30 -5.53 -6.35
CA LEU A 190 21.49 -6.27 -6.75
C LEU A 190 22.63 -6.08 -5.74
N LEU A 191 22.87 -4.85 -5.28
CA LEU A 191 23.87 -4.59 -4.24
C LEU A 191 23.52 -5.34 -2.95
N ILE A 192 22.27 -5.27 -2.50
CA ILE A 192 21.81 -6.03 -1.31
C ILE A 192 22.08 -7.53 -1.51
N PHE A 193 21.78 -8.07 -2.70
CA PHE A 193 22.05 -9.47 -3.03
C PHE A 193 23.54 -9.83 -3.00
N LEU A 194 24.41 -8.99 -3.58
CA LEU A 194 25.85 -9.25 -3.63
C LEU A 194 26.54 -9.15 -2.27
N PHE A 195 26.04 -8.30 -1.37
CA PHE A 195 26.56 -8.14 -0.01
C PHE A 195 25.88 -9.06 1.02
N SER A 196 24.88 -9.83 0.61
CA SER A 196 24.22 -10.80 1.48
C SER A 196 24.85 -12.17 1.30
N ASP A 197 25.12 -12.86 2.41
CA ASP A 197 25.57 -14.26 2.39
C ASP A 197 24.37 -15.15 2.02
N THR A 198 24.10 -15.28 0.71
CA THR A 198 22.85 -15.86 0.21
C THR A 198 22.86 -17.38 0.07
N GLY A 199 23.97 -18.07 0.35
CA GLY A 199 24.07 -19.51 0.10
C GLY A 199 23.81 -19.86 -1.38
N PRO A 200 23.29 -21.06 -1.71
CA PRO A 200 22.96 -21.44 -3.08
C PRO A 200 21.88 -20.51 -3.68
N LEU A 201 22.04 -20.11 -4.95
CA LEU A 201 21.18 -19.17 -5.70
C LEU A 201 19.66 -19.43 -5.64
N ILE A 202 19.27 -20.69 -5.39
CA ILE A 202 17.89 -21.14 -5.21
C ILE A 202 17.92 -22.21 -4.12
N SER A 203 17.03 -22.12 -3.12
CA SER A 203 16.82 -23.20 -2.17
C SER A 203 16.39 -24.46 -2.92
N ALA A 204 17.08 -25.59 -2.71
CA ALA A 204 16.82 -26.85 -3.42
C ALA A 204 15.36 -27.35 -3.28
N ASN A 205 14.65 -26.88 -2.25
CA ASN A 205 13.28 -27.32 -1.93
C ASN A 205 12.19 -26.35 -2.40
N THR A 206 12.55 -25.14 -2.88
CA THR A 206 11.55 -24.14 -3.31
C THR A 206 11.51 -24.04 -4.83
N PRO A 207 10.38 -24.35 -5.49
CA PRO A 207 10.26 -24.27 -6.94
C PRO A 207 10.61 -22.88 -7.49
N PHE A 208 11.50 -22.83 -8.50
CA PHE A 208 11.94 -21.57 -9.12
C PHE A 208 10.78 -20.69 -9.62
N PHE A 209 9.70 -21.31 -10.10
CA PHE A 209 8.51 -20.59 -10.56
C PHE A 209 7.89 -19.71 -9.46
N LEU A 210 7.98 -20.10 -8.19
CA LEU A 210 7.53 -19.26 -7.06
C LEU A 210 8.41 -18.02 -6.87
N TYR A 211 9.67 -18.01 -7.30
CA TYR A 211 10.45 -16.77 -7.30
C TYR A 211 10.01 -15.85 -8.43
N VAL A 212 9.73 -16.40 -9.61
CA VAL A 212 9.23 -15.63 -10.77
C VAL A 212 7.86 -15.01 -10.47
N MET A 213 6.96 -15.75 -9.81
CA MET A 213 5.60 -15.29 -9.48
C MET A 213 5.56 -14.20 -8.39
N THR A 214 6.67 -13.92 -7.69
CA THR A 214 6.72 -12.77 -6.78
C THR A 214 6.50 -11.44 -7.52
N ALA A 215 6.89 -11.37 -8.80
CA ALA A 215 6.71 -10.20 -9.64
C ALA A 215 5.24 -9.86 -9.89
N PRO A 216 4.38 -10.73 -10.46
CA PRO A 216 2.96 -10.42 -10.64
C PRO A 216 2.23 -10.19 -9.31
N VAL A 217 2.54 -10.98 -8.27
CA VAL A 217 1.97 -10.80 -6.92
C VAL A 217 2.25 -9.40 -6.37
N THR A 218 3.39 -8.79 -6.72
CA THR A 218 3.75 -7.44 -6.28
C THR A 218 3.26 -6.35 -7.23
N ILE A 219 3.45 -6.53 -8.53
CA ILE A 219 3.19 -5.49 -9.55
C ILE A 219 1.70 -5.26 -9.76
N ILE A 220 0.86 -6.30 -9.70
CA ILE A 220 -0.59 -6.14 -9.93
C ILE A 220 -1.19 -5.20 -8.86
N PRO A 221 -1.03 -5.44 -7.55
CA PRO A 221 -1.50 -4.49 -6.53
C PRO A 221 -0.85 -3.11 -6.67
N LEU A 222 0.45 -3.04 -6.98
CA LEU A 222 1.18 -1.78 -7.10
C LEU A 222 0.63 -0.90 -8.24
N VAL A 223 0.30 -1.51 -9.39
CA VAL A 223 -0.35 -0.83 -10.52
C VAL A 223 -1.74 -0.32 -10.12
N LEU A 224 -2.54 -1.14 -9.43
CA LEU A 224 -3.87 -0.73 -8.97
C LEU A 224 -3.78 0.44 -7.97
N PHE A 225 -2.86 0.34 -7.01
CA PHE A 225 -2.56 1.38 -6.03
C PHE A 225 -2.10 2.68 -6.72
N ALA A 226 -1.23 2.57 -7.71
CA ALA A 226 -0.74 3.69 -8.50
C ALA A 226 -1.85 4.41 -9.28
N ILE A 227 -2.73 3.64 -9.93
CA ILE A 227 -3.91 4.20 -10.62
C ILE A 227 -4.81 4.89 -9.59
N ALA A 228 -5.04 4.26 -8.44
CA ALA A 228 -5.87 4.81 -7.39
C ALA A 228 -5.34 6.14 -6.86
N LEU A 229 -4.03 6.23 -6.57
CA LEU A 229 -3.39 7.44 -6.05
C LEU A 229 -3.55 8.66 -6.96
N ASN A 230 -3.68 8.48 -8.27
CA ASN A 230 -3.94 9.59 -9.19
C ASN A 230 -5.38 10.13 -9.08
N HIS A 231 -6.27 9.40 -8.42
CA HIS A 231 -7.71 9.66 -8.38
C HIS A 231 -8.31 9.70 -6.96
N THR A 232 -7.53 9.41 -5.92
CA THR A 232 -7.94 9.45 -4.51
C THR A 232 -7.08 10.41 -3.70
N SER A 233 -7.57 10.87 -2.55
CA SER A 233 -6.74 11.60 -1.58
C SER A 233 -5.85 10.61 -0.79
N LEU A 234 -4.76 11.11 -0.18
CA LEU A 234 -3.96 10.29 0.73
C LEU A 234 -4.77 9.91 1.99
N ILE A 235 -5.68 10.77 2.45
CA ILE A 235 -6.60 10.43 3.55
C ILE A 235 -7.43 9.18 3.21
N VAL A 236 -8.09 9.16 2.04
CA VAL A 236 -8.91 8.01 1.61
C VAL A 236 -8.05 6.77 1.42
N THR A 237 -6.86 6.94 0.87
CA THR A 237 -5.90 5.85 0.65
C THR A 237 -5.44 5.24 1.97
N GLY A 238 -5.04 6.05 2.94
CA GLY A 238 -4.62 5.59 4.27
C GLY A 238 -5.76 4.93 5.04
N LEU A 239 -6.99 5.47 4.98
CA LEU A 239 -8.13 4.79 5.59
C LEU A 239 -8.43 3.42 4.95
N ALA A 240 -8.33 3.33 3.62
CA ALA A 240 -8.54 2.07 2.91
C ALA A 240 -7.39 1.06 3.16
N GLN A 241 -6.18 1.51 3.50
CA GLN A 241 -5.05 0.62 3.83
C GLN A 241 -5.36 -0.32 4.97
N TYR A 242 -6.22 0.05 5.92
CA TYR A 242 -6.59 -0.83 7.04
C TYR A 242 -7.25 -2.14 6.60
N ILE A 243 -7.68 -2.28 5.34
CA ILE A 243 -8.12 -3.55 4.76
C ILE A 243 -6.98 -4.59 4.78
N GLU A 244 -5.74 -4.18 4.51
CA GLU A 244 -4.58 -5.07 4.45
C GLU A 244 -4.30 -5.76 5.80
N PRO A 245 -4.00 -5.04 6.91
CA PRO A 245 -3.77 -5.69 8.21
C PRO A 245 -5.02 -6.43 8.71
N SER A 246 -6.21 -6.02 8.30
CA SER A 246 -7.44 -6.75 8.65
C SER A 246 -7.52 -8.13 8.02
N LEU A 247 -7.21 -8.23 6.73
CA LEU A 247 -7.14 -9.52 6.04
C LEU A 247 -6.01 -10.37 6.61
N GLN A 248 -4.83 -9.78 6.82
CA GLN A 248 -3.70 -10.52 7.39
C GLN A 248 -4.02 -11.07 8.79
N PHE A 249 -4.66 -10.29 9.66
CA PHE A 249 -5.12 -10.74 10.98
C PHE A 249 -6.13 -11.90 10.90
N LEU A 250 -7.09 -11.84 9.97
CA LEU A 250 -8.04 -12.92 9.74
C LEU A 250 -7.35 -14.20 9.22
N LEU A 251 -6.40 -14.07 8.29
CA LEU A 251 -5.62 -15.20 7.77
C LEU A 251 -4.77 -15.84 8.88
N ALA A 252 -4.13 -15.03 9.72
CA ALA A 252 -3.33 -15.49 10.85
C ALA A 252 -4.13 -16.42 11.78
N ILE A 253 -5.34 -16.01 12.17
CA ILE A 253 -6.19 -16.80 13.07
C ILE A 253 -6.84 -17.98 12.35
N MET A 254 -7.49 -17.73 11.20
CA MET A 254 -8.37 -18.72 10.57
C MET A 254 -7.63 -19.77 9.74
N ILE A 255 -6.49 -19.41 9.16
CA ILE A 255 -5.75 -20.26 8.22
C ILE A 255 -4.43 -20.71 8.83
N PHE A 256 -3.67 -19.81 9.46
CA PHE A 256 -2.37 -20.15 10.05
C PHE A 256 -2.48 -20.64 11.50
N GLY A 257 -3.65 -20.54 12.13
CA GLY A 257 -3.90 -21.05 13.49
C GLY A 257 -3.15 -20.29 14.58
N GLU A 258 -2.79 -19.04 14.34
CA GLU A 258 -2.13 -18.19 15.33
C GLU A 258 -3.08 -17.80 16.47
N HIS A 259 -2.51 -17.60 17.65
CA HIS A 259 -3.27 -17.22 18.83
C HIS A 259 -3.63 -15.74 18.77
N ILE A 260 -4.83 -15.39 19.24
CA ILE A 260 -5.29 -14.01 19.25
C ILE A 260 -4.40 -13.18 20.19
N ASN A 261 -3.70 -12.20 19.61
CA ASN A 261 -3.02 -11.17 20.37
C ASN A 261 -4.03 -10.09 20.79
N TYR A 262 -4.30 -9.98 22.09
CA TYR A 262 -5.26 -9.01 22.63
C TYR A 262 -4.90 -7.55 22.33
N ALA A 263 -3.59 -7.22 22.26
CA ALA A 263 -3.16 -5.86 21.93
C ALA A 263 -3.48 -5.50 20.48
N GLU A 264 -3.22 -6.43 19.55
CA GLU A 264 -3.59 -6.29 18.14
C GLU A 264 -5.10 -6.23 17.96
N LEU A 265 -5.85 -7.10 18.65
CA LEU A 265 -7.32 -7.11 18.58
C LEU A 265 -7.92 -5.78 19.06
N LEU A 266 -7.41 -5.21 20.16
CA LEU A 266 -7.88 -3.92 20.65
C LEU A 266 -7.55 -2.78 19.68
N CYS A 267 -6.35 -2.76 19.10
CA CYS A 267 -5.98 -1.80 18.06
C CYS A 267 -6.90 -1.92 16.84
N PHE A 268 -7.11 -3.15 16.37
CA PHE A 268 -8.01 -3.48 15.28
C PHE A 268 -9.43 -2.99 15.54
N CYS A 269 -10.00 -3.30 16.71
CA CYS A 269 -11.35 -2.85 17.10
C CYS A 269 -11.48 -1.32 17.14
N ALA A 270 -10.47 -0.63 17.67
CA ALA A 270 -10.45 0.84 17.73
C ALA A 270 -10.46 1.46 16.32
N VAL A 271 -9.58 0.98 15.44
CA VAL A 271 -9.51 1.39 14.03
C VAL A 271 -10.84 1.16 13.31
N TRP A 272 -11.41 -0.04 13.46
CA TRP A 272 -12.67 -0.39 12.79
C TRP A 272 -13.87 0.39 13.33
N PHE A 273 -13.90 0.70 14.62
CA PHE A 273 -14.88 1.62 15.18
C PHE A 273 -14.81 2.99 14.48
N GLY A 274 -13.61 3.55 14.33
CA GLY A 274 -13.38 4.79 13.60
C GLY A 274 -13.83 4.73 12.13
N LEU A 275 -13.44 3.67 11.41
CA LEU A 275 -13.83 3.44 10.01
C LEU A 275 -15.34 3.29 9.85
N PHE A 276 -16.00 2.57 10.77
CA PHE A 276 -17.46 2.41 10.78
C PHE A 276 -18.17 3.76 10.86
N LEU A 277 -17.68 4.67 11.71
CA LEU A 277 -18.19 6.03 11.81
C LEU A 277 -17.98 6.82 10.50
N CYS A 278 -16.81 6.71 9.86
CA CYS A 278 -16.54 7.34 8.57
C CYS A 278 -17.47 6.83 7.45
N ILE A 279 -17.68 5.51 7.39
CA ILE A 279 -18.57 4.89 6.40
C ILE A 279 -20.01 5.36 6.63
N SER A 280 -20.44 5.39 7.90
CA SER A 280 -21.76 5.86 8.31
C SER A 280 -22.01 7.32 7.93
N GLU A 281 -21.04 8.21 8.17
CA GLU A 281 -21.08 9.63 7.74
C GLU A 281 -21.29 9.74 6.23
N ASN A 282 -20.53 8.96 5.45
CA ASN A 282 -20.58 9.01 3.99
C ASN A 282 -21.94 8.51 3.46
N LEU A 283 -22.44 7.39 3.98
CA LEU A 283 -23.76 6.86 3.65
C LEU A 283 -24.89 7.83 4.02
N TYR A 284 -24.83 8.42 5.21
CA TYR A 284 -25.82 9.39 5.68
C TYR A 284 -25.82 10.68 4.82
N SER A 285 -24.64 11.22 4.55
CA SER A 285 -24.46 12.38 3.67
C SER A 285 -24.98 12.11 2.25
N HIS A 286 -24.77 10.90 1.74
CA HIS A 286 -25.28 10.48 0.44
C HIS A 286 -26.80 10.35 0.43
N TYR A 287 -27.38 9.73 1.47
CA TYR A 287 -28.83 9.59 1.64
C TYR A 287 -29.53 10.95 1.69
N LEU A 288 -29.01 11.90 2.47
CA LEU A 288 -29.52 13.28 2.53
C LEU A 288 -29.49 13.98 1.17
N ARG A 289 -28.37 13.87 0.43
CA ARG A 289 -28.24 14.46 -0.92
C ARG A 289 -29.21 13.83 -1.92
N ALA A 290 -29.43 12.53 -1.85
CA ALA A 290 -30.41 11.83 -2.69
C ALA A 290 -31.84 12.27 -2.38
N ARG A 291 -32.16 12.50 -1.10
CA ARG A 291 -33.48 12.93 -0.63
C ARG A 291 -33.80 14.42 -0.90
N LEU A 292 -32.79 15.29 -1.02
CA LEU A 292 -32.96 16.72 -1.30
C LEU A 292 -33.02 17.06 -2.80
N LYS A 293 -32.48 16.19 -3.68
CA LYS A 293 -32.60 16.33 -5.15
C LYS A 293 -34.03 16.45 -5.72
N PRO A 294 -35.09 15.84 -5.16
CA PRO A 294 -36.46 15.99 -5.67
C PRO A 294 -37.09 17.36 -5.37
N VAL A 295 -36.56 18.14 -4.43
CA VAL A 295 -37.16 19.42 -3.99
C VAL A 295 -36.74 20.57 -4.92
N PHE A 296 -35.48 20.63 -5.34
CA PHE A 296 -34.98 21.69 -6.22
C PHE A 296 -35.38 21.54 -7.70
N GLY A 297 -35.61 20.31 -8.18
CA GLY A 297 -36.08 20.07 -9.55
C GLY A 297 -37.56 20.48 -9.78
N ARG A 298 -38.32 20.71 -8.71
CA ARG A 298 -39.73 21.12 -8.77
C ARG A 298 -39.91 22.64 -8.76
N VAL A 299 -39.03 23.38 -8.07
CA VAL A 299 -39.07 24.86 -8.04
C VAL A 299 -38.67 25.47 -9.39
N GLN A 300 -37.70 24.88 -10.10
CA GLN A 300 -37.32 25.35 -11.45
C GLN A 300 -38.38 25.08 -12.52
N ARG A 301 -39.34 24.18 -12.27
CA ARG A 301 -40.48 23.91 -13.16
C ARG A 301 -41.70 24.79 -12.89
N PHE A 302 -41.70 25.53 -11.78
CA PHE A 302 -42.76 26.48 -11.44
C PHE A 302 -42.48 27.91 -11.93
N PHE A 303 -41.24 28.18 -12.34
CA PHE A 303 -40.76 29.47 -12.89
C PHE A 303 -40.42 29.40 -14.40
N ARG A 304 -40.97 28.41 -15.12
CA ARG A 304 -40.95 28.32 -16.58
C ARG A 304 -42.38 28.10 -17.06
#